data_AF-A0A524FRH4-F1
#
_entry.id   AF-A0A524FRH4-F1
#
_cell.length_a   1.000
_cell.length_b   1.000
_cell.length_c   1.000
_cell.angle_alpha   90.00
_cell.angle_beta   90.00
_cell.angle_gamma   90.00
#
_symmetry.space_group_name_H-M   'P 1'
#
loop_
_entity.id
_entity.type
_entity.pdbx_description
1 polymer ?
#
loop_
_entity_poly.entity_id
_entity_poly.type
_entity_poly.pdbx_seq_one_letter_code
_entity_poly.pdbx_strand_id
1 'polypeptide(L)' 'MLFDEKIGGTIHMALGNGWPETGSKNRSAIHWDCLCDMREEGQIFADGNLIYEKGKFLI' A
#
# COMPACT_ATOMS: atom_id res chain seq x y z
N MET A 1 6.80 3.30 11.89
CA MET A 1 6.45 2.74 10.56
C MET A 1 6.98 1.34 10.32
N LEU A 2 8.24 0.99 10.66
CA LEU A 2 8.84 -0.31 10.28
C LEU A 2 8.01 -1.56 10.68
N PHE A 3 7.36 -1.54 11.84
CA PHE A 3 6.52 -2.65 12.28
C PHE A 3 5.11 -2.61 11.67
N ASP A 4 4.51 -1.43 11.57
CA ASP A 4 3.10 -1.23 11.15
C ASP A 4 2.90 -1.48 9.64
N GLU A 5 3.91 -1.10 8.83
CA GLU A 5 3.94 -1.32 7.37
C GLU A 5 3.97 -2.81 6.99
N LYS A 6 4.47 -3.67 7.90
CA LYS A 6 4.63 -5.12 7.68
C LYS A 6 3.64 -5.95 8.50
N ILE A 7 2.65 -5.34 9.16
CA ILE A 7 1.58 -6.09 9.82
C ILE A 7 0.71 -6.73 8.74
N GLY A 8 0.62 -8.06 8.75
CA GLY A 8 -0.27 -8.78 7.84
C GLY A 8 -1.71 -8.29 7.97
N GLY A 9 -2.33 -7.97 6.84
CA GLY A 9 -3.69 -7.42 6.80
C GLY A 9 -3.78 -5.90 6.69
N THR A 10 -2.65 -5.17 6.65
CA THR A 10 -2.62 -3.75 6.33
C THR A 10 -2.02 -3.50 4.94
N ILE A 11 -2.36 -2.36 4.36
CA ILE A 11 -1.64 -1.79 3.21
C ILE A 11 -1.21 -0.38 3.55
N HIS A 12 -0.20 0.13 2.84
CA HIS A 12 0.17 1.54 2.94
C HIS A 12 0.31 2.17 1.56
N MET A 13 0.14 3.50 1.54
CA MET A 13 0.43 4.34 0.39
C MET A 13 1.27 5.52 0.85
N ALA A 14 2.42 5.71 0.19
CA ALA A 14 3.30 6.84 0.46
C ALA A 14 2.88 8.06 -0.36
N LEU A 15 2.72 9.21 0.31
CA LEU A 15 2.54 10.51 -0.34
C LEU A 15 3.87 11.26 -0.40
N GLY A 16 4.11 11.92 -1.54
CA GLY A 16 5.28 12.77 -1.74
C GLY A 16 6.43 12.07 -2.46
N ASN A 17 7.64 12.19 -1.92
CA ASN A 17 8.87 11.88 -2.62
C ASN A 17 8.95 10.38 -2.93
N GLY A 18 8.99 10.05 -4.22
CA GLY A 18 9.14 8.66 -4.64
C GLY A 18 10.58 8.35 -5.06
N TRP A 19 10.99 7.12 -4.80
CA TRP A 19 12.29 6.58 -5.13
C TRP A 19 12.54 6.54 -6.66
N PRO A 20 13.58 7.21 -7.19
CA PRO A 20 13.83 7.23 -8.64
C PRO A 20 14.01 5.85 -9.28
N GLU A 21 14.55 4.89 -8.54
CA GLU A 21 14.76 3.50 -8.96
C GLU A 21 13.46 2.74 -9.25
N THR A 22 12.32 3.17 -8.69
CA THR A 22 10.99 2.60 -9.00
C THR A 22 10.35 3.27 -10.23
N GLY A 23 11.07 4.16 -10.91
CA GLY A 23 10.54 4.97 -12.02
C GLY A 23 9.69 6.15 -11.55
N SER A 24 9.66 6.44 -10.25
CA SER A 24 8.93 7.59 -9.72
C SER A 24 9.45 8.90 -10.32
N LYS A 25 8.50 9.76 -10.72
CA LYS A 25 8.77 11.14 -11.14
C LYS A 25 8.41 12.15 -10.04
N ASN A 26 7.83 11.70 -8.93
CA ASN A 26 7.33 12.57 -7.88
C ASN A 26 8.48 13.03 -6.98
N ARG A 27 8.79 14.33 -7.01
CA ARG A 27 9.80 14.97 -6.17
C ARG A 27 9.10 15.85 -5.15
N SER A 28 9.35 15.59 -3.88
CA SER A 28 8.73 16.33 -2.78
C SER A 28 9.67 16.42 -1.57
N ALA A 29 9.43 17.39 -0.70
CA ALA A 29 10.16 17.52 0.57
C ALA A 29 9.64 16.53 1.63
N ILE A 30 8.48 15.92 1.42
CA ILE A 30 7.86 14.97 2.35
C ILE A 30 7.83 13.57 1.73
N HIS A 31 7.92 12.54 2.57
CA HIS A 31 7.59 11.16 2.27
C HIS A 31 6.77 10.66 3.46
N TRP A 32 5.48 10.42 3.26
CA TRP A 32 4.56 10.08 4.35
C TRP A 32 3.79 8.81 4.00
N ASP A 33 3.98 7.76 4.78
CA ASP A 33 3.21 6.52 4.68
C ASP A 33 1.87 6.60 5.42
N CYS A 34 0.78 6.49 4.67
CA CYS A 34 -0.57 6.34 5.20
C CYS A 34 -0.92 4.86 5.24
N LEU A 35 -1.28 4.33 6.41
CA LEU A 35 -1.69 2.93 6.58
C LEU A 35 -3.21 2.78 6.54
N CYS A 36 -3.66 1.65 6.01
CA CYS A 36 -5.06 1.24 5.99
C CYS A 36 -5.17 -0.22 6.45
N ASP A 37 -6.05 -0.46 7.41
CA ASP A 37 -6.42 -1.80 7.85
C ASP A 37 -7.46 -2.40 6.89
N MET A 38 -7.15 -3.57 6.34
CA MET A 38 -7.95 -4.21 5.30
C MET A 38 -8.75 -5.42 5.82
N ARG A 39 -8.72 -5.71 7.12
CA ARG A 39 -9.20 -6.98 7.69
C ARG A 39 -10.72 -7.15 7.68
N GLU A 40 -11.51 -6.07 7.72
CA GLU A 40 -12.98 -6.15 7.78
C GLU A 40 -13.62 -6.24 6.37
N GLU A 41 -13.42 -5.21 5.54
CA GLU A 41 -14.08 -5.08 4.22
C GLU A 41 -13.09 -4.71 3.11
N GLY A 42 -11.79 -4.76 3.36
CA GLY A 42 -10.78 -4.32 2.41
C GLY A 42 -10.69 -5.21 1.17
N GLN A 43 -10.71 -4.59 -0.02
CA GLN A 43 -10.56 -5.25 -1.31
C GLN A 43 -9.51 -4.53 -2.17
N ILE A 44 -8.69 -5.29 -2.89
CA ILE A 44 -7.75 -4.73 -3.88
C ILE A 44 -7.98 -5.43 -5.22
N PHE A 45 -8.14 -4.61 -6.25
CA PHE A 45 -8.29 -5.03 -7.62
C PHE A 45 -7.05 -4.65 -8.43
N ALA A 46 -6.55 -5.57 -9.24
CA ALA A 46 -5.51 -5.32 -10.22
C ALA A 46 -6.04 -5.71 -11.61
N ASP A 47 -6.01 -4.75 -12.54
CA ASP A 47 -6.55 -4.91 -13.89
C ASP A 47 -8.00 -5.44 -13.91
N GLY A 48 -8.81 -4.96 -12.96
CA GLY A 48 -10.22 -5.37 -12.79
C GLY A 48 -10.43 -6.71 -12.07
N ASN A 49 -9.37 -7.45 -11.74
CA ASN A 49 -9.47 -8.73 -11.03
C ASN A 49 -9.28 -8.53 -9.52
N LEU A 50 -10.13 -9.13 -8.70
CA LEU A 50 -9.99 -9.15 -7.25
C LEU A 50 -8.79 -10.05 -6.87
N ILE A 51 -7.75 -9.46 -6.26
CA ILE A 51 -6.50 -10.18 -5.91
C ILE A 51 -6.24 -10.23 -4.40
N TYR A 52 -6.96 -9.42 -3.63
CA TYR A 52 -6.83 -9.32 -2.18
C TYR A 52 -8.18 -9.00 -1.55
N GLU A 53 -8.54 -9.72 -0.49
CA GLU A 53 -9.77 -9.51 0.25
C GLU A 53 -9.57 -9.81 1.75
N LYS A 54 -10.14 -8.98 2.64
CA LYS A 54 -10.19 -9.20 4.10
C LYS A 54 -8.82 -9.52 4.71
N GLY A 55 -7.83 -8.73 4.32
CA GLY A 55 -6.47 -8.85 4.86
C GLY A 55 -5.60 -9.95 4.23
N LYS A 56 -6.05 -10.62 3.16
CA LYS A 56 -5.37 -11.78 2.56
C LYS A 56 -5.29 -11.69 1.03
N PHE A 57 -4.18 -12.16 0.47
CA PHE A 57 -4.06 -12.41 -0.97
C PHE A 57 -4.86 -13.65 -1.37
N LEU A 58 -5.48 -13.62 -2.55
CA LEU A 58 -6.32 -14.70 -3.10
C LEU A 58 -5.57 -15.63 -4.08
N ILE A 59 -4.28 -15.38 -4.30
CA ILE A 59 -3.38 -16.10 -5.22
C ILE A 59 -2.36 -16.96 -4.48
#